data_AF-A0AAD4KVZ5-F1
#
_entry.id   AF-A0AAD4KVZ5-F1
#
_cell.length_a   1.000
_cell.length_b   1.000
_cell.length_c   1.000
_cell.angle_alpha   90.00
_cell.angle_beta   90.00
_cell.angle_gamma   90.00
#
_symmetry.space_group_name_H-M   'P 1'
#
loop_
_entity.id
_entity.type
_entity.pdbx_description
1 polymer ?
#
loop_
_entity_poly.entity_id
_entity_poly.type
_entity_poly.pdbx_seq_one_letter_code
_entity_poly.pdbx_strand_id
1 'polypeptide(L)'
;MPEQPAPEDVLGCQDVLFQWAESFDTKDWERLRLYLAPIMRVDYQHVMGKIWEQMPADEFVSLASNPHFLGDELLRTQHLIGGASSWEKVSEDEIQGRHQLRVAHQRYTDSSMKEVAIKGHAHGGATMWYKKVEGKWKFAGLCPNIRWGEFNYDEIFGQH
;
A
#
# COMPACT_ATOMS: atom_id res chain seq x y z
N MET A 1 6.25 22.41 -15.68
CA MET A 1 5.46 21.17 -15.69
C MET A 1 6.38 20.06 -15.22
N PRO A 2 5.93 19.15 -14.34
CA PRO A 2 6.76 18.03 -13.90
C PRO A 2 7.19 17.19 -15.11
N GLU A 3 8.47 16.79 -15.12
CA GLU A 3 8.99 15.92 -16.17
C GLU A 3 8.21 14.60 -16.14
N GLN A 4 7.77 14.16 -17.32
CA GLN A 4 7.03 12.91 -17.44
C GLN A 4 8.03 11.76 -17.57
N PRO A 5 7.84 10.66 -16.82
CA PRO A 5 8.66 9.46 -17.00
C PRO A 5 8.41 8.83 -18.37
N ALA A 6 9.40 8.06 -18.84
CA ALA A 6 9.26 7.30 -20.06
C ALA A 6 8.16 6.23 -19.90
N PRO A 7 7.41 5.87 -20.97
CA PRO A 7 6.34 4.88 -20.87
C PRO A 7 6.77 3.53 -20.27
N GLU A 8 7.98 3.07 -20.59
CA GLU A 8 8.57 1.84 -20.05
C GLU A 8 8.80 1.90 -18.53
N ASP A 9 9.17 3.07 -18.01
CA ASP A 9 9.36 3.26 -16.58
C ASP A 9 8.01 3.27 -15.86
N VAL A 10 6.98 3.87 -16.46
CA VAL A 10 5.60 3.82 -15.96
C VAL A 10 5.09 2.39 -15.90
N LEU A 11 5.31 1.59 -16.96
CA LEU A 11 4.93 0.18 -16.98
C LEU A 11 5.65 -0.62 -15.89
N GLY A 12 6.94 -0.35 -15.67
CA GLY A 12 7.69 -0.96 -14.57
C GLY A 12 7.14 -0.59 -13.19
N CYS A 13 6.79 0.68 -12.98
CA CYS A 13 6.17 1.12 -11.73
C CYS A 13 4.76 0.53 -11.54
N GLN A 14 3.98 0.38 -12.62
CA GLN A 14 2.66 -0.25 -12.57
C GLN A 14 2.72 -1.72 -12.21
N ASP A 15 3.68 -2.48 -12.75
CA ASP A 15 3.90 -3.88 -12.35
C ASP A 15 4.19 -3.94 -10.84
N VAL A 16 5.20 -3.20 -10.37
CA VAL A 16 5.56 -3.15 -8.96
C VAL A 16 4.38 -2.74 -8.06
N LEU A 17 3.59 -1.75 -8.48
CA LEU A 17 2.41 -1.28 -7.76
C LEU A 17 1.33 -2.36 -7.66
N PHE A 18 1.08 -3.09 -8.75
CA PHE A 18 0.17 -4.24 -8.74
C PHE A 18 0.67 -5.32 -7.77
N GLN A 19 1.97 -5.63 -7.82
CA GLN A 19 2.59 -6.65 -6.97
C GLN A 19 2.50 -6.27 -5.49
N TRP A 20 2.68 -4.98 -5.15
CA TRP A 20 2.48 -4.46 -3.80
C TRP A 20 1.03 -4.70 -3.31
N ALA A 21 0.03 -4.27 -4.08
CA ALA A 21 -1.38 -4.39 -3.71
C ALA A 21 -1.80 -5.85 -3.56
N GLU A 22 -1.44 -6.68 -4.53
CA GLU A 22 -1.79 -8.09 -4.53
C GLU A 22 -1.09 -8.85 -3.39
N SER A 23 0.15 -8.49 -3.04
CA SER A 23 0.85 -9.08 -1.89
C SER A 23 0.15 -8.77 -0.58
N PHE A 24 -0.38 -7.55 -0.42
CA PHE A 24 -1.17 -7.18 0.76
C PHE A 24 -2.49 -7.97 0.82
N ASP A 25 -3.22 -8.05 -0.29
CA ASP A 25 -4.54 -8.68 -0.34
C ASP A 25 -4.48 -10.21 -0.19
N THR A 26 -3.43 -10.84 -0.72
CA THR A 26 -3.16 -12.28 -0.59
C THR A 26 -2.34 -12.65 0.65
N LYS A 27 -1.85 -11.66 1.39
CA LYS A 27 -0.94 -11.82 2.53
C LYS A 27 0.35 -12.59 2.17
N ASP A 28 0.82 -12.44 0.93
CA ASP A 28 2.07 -13.05 0.46
C ASP A 28 3.25 -12.11 0.73
N TRP A 29 3.84 -12.28 1.91
CA TRP A 29 4.93 -11.42 2.39
C TRP A 29 6.26 -11.68 1.68
N GLU A 30 6.48 -12.89 1.17
CA GLU A 30 7.69 -13.20 0.40
C GLU A 30 7.62 -12.56 -0.98
N ARG A 31 6.44 -12.59 -1.63
CA ARG A 31 6.19 -11.80 -2.82
C ARG A 31 6.41 -10.31 -2.56
N LEU A 32 5.87 -9.77 -1.46
CA LEU A 32 6.06 -8.36 -1.11
C LEU A 32 7.56 -7.99 -1.06
N ARG A 33 8.38 -8.76 -0.35
CA ARG A 33 9.84 -8.53 -0.21
C ARG A 33 10.54 -8.35 -1.55
N LEU A 34 10.15 -9.11 -2.57
CA LEU A 34 10.77 -9.06 -3.90
C LEU A 34 10.61 -7.69 -4.59
N TYR A 35 9.57 -6.92 -4.25
CA TYR A 35 9.23 -5.68 -4.95
C TYR A 35 9.55 -4.41 -4.16
N LEU A 36 10.02 -4.52 -2.92
CA LEU A 36 10.40 -3.37 -2.10
C LEU A 36 11.80 -2.85 -2.44
N ALA A 37 11.97 -1.53 -2.30
CA ALA A 37 13.28 -0.91 -2.22
C ALA A 37 13.90 -1.23 -0.84
N PRO A 38 15.24 -1.26 -0.70
CA PRO A 38 15.88 -1.57 0.58
C PRO A 38 15.48 -0.62 1.73
N ILE A 39 15.23 0.64 1.39
CA ILE A 39 14.80 1.70 2.32
C ILE A 39 13.53 2.34 1.76
N MET A 40 12.54 2.50 2.63
CA MET A 40 11.19 2.93 2.33
C MET A 40 10.84 4.22 3.06
N ARG A 41 10.14 5.14 2.39
CA ARG A 41 9.42 6.24 3.05
C ARG A 41 8.00 5.82 3.35
N VAL A 42 7.65 5.64 4.61
CA VAL A 42 6.31 5.23 5.03
C VAL A 42 5.67 6.34 5.84
N ASP A 43 4.71 7.02 5.24
CA ASP A 43 3.97 8.10 5.87
C ASP A 43 2.54 7.63 6.14
N TYR A 44 2.33 7.12 7.35
CA TYR A 44 1.04 6.63 7.83
C TYR A 44 0.44 7.58 8.86
N GLN A 45 0.64 8.90 8.72
CA GLN A 45 -0.01 9.85 9.63
C GLN A 45 -1.54 9.70 9.63
N HIS A 46 -2.16 9.47 8.46
CA HIS A 46 -3.61 9.25 8.34
C HIS A 46 -4.07 7.87 8.81
N VAL A 47 -3.18 6.89 8.96
CA VAL A 47 -3.52 5.50 9.30
C VAL A 47 -3.19 5.18 10.76
N MET A 48 -2.02 5.62 11.23
CA MET A 48 -1.44 5.27 12.52
C MET A 48 -0.81 6.48 13.26
N GLY A 49 -0.92 7.69 12.72
CA GLY A 49 -0.29 8.88 13.30
C GLY A 49 1.25 8.86 13.28
N LYS A 50 1.87 8.03 12.42
CA LYS A 50 3.33 7.81 12.39
C LYS A 50 3.92 8.04 11.00
N ILE A 51 5.17 8.45 11.00
CA ILE A 51 6.00 8.59 9.80
C ILE A 51 7.36 7.92 10.05
N TRP A 52 7.86 7.22 9.03
CA TRP A 52 9.21 6.70 8.98
C TRP A 52 9.83 7.14 7.67
N GLU A 53 10.83 8.01 7.75
CA GLU A 53 11.47 8.55 6.54
C GLU A 53 12.41 7.55 5.86
N GLN A 54 12.97 6.62 6.63
CA GLN A 54 13.95 5.62 6.18
C GLN A 54 13.69 4.28 6.87
N MET A 55 12.57 3.64 6.58
CA MET A 55 12.23 2.31 7.10
C MET A 55 12.91 1.22 6.27
N PRO A 56 13.68 0.29 6.87
CA PRO A 56 14.18 -0.89 6.17
C PRO A 56 13.04 -1.75 5.61
N ALA A 57 13.24 -2.36 4.44
CA ALA A 57 12.23 -3.21 3.80
C ALA A 57 11.70 -4.32 4.71
N ASP A 58 12.58 -4.97 5.48
CA ASP A 58 12.18 -6.05 6.39
C ASP A 58 11.30 -5.54 7.53
N GLU A 59 11.56 -4.33 8.05
CA GLU A 59 10.71 -3.70 9.06
C GLU A 59 9.33 -3.34 8.48
N PHE A 60 9.27 -2.89 7.22
CA PHE A 60 8.00 -2.66 6.54
C PHE A 60 7.17 -3.94 6.40
N VAL A 61 7.81 -5.06 6.04
CA VAL A 61 7.14 -6.35 5.95
C VAL A 61 6.67 -6.82 7.34
N SER A 62 7.46 -6.63 8.39
CA SER A 62 7.05 -6.94 9.76
C SER A 62 5.87 -6.07 10.23
N LEU A 63 5.82 -4.79 9.83
CA LEU A 63 4.68 -3.92 10.10
C LEU A 63 3.43 -4.40 9.35
N ALA A 64 3.56 -4.68 8.05
CA ALA A 64 2.45 -5.13 7.20
C ALA A 64 1.87 -6.47 7.68
N SER A 65 2.74 -7.45 7.97
CA SER A 65 2.35 -8.81 8.37
C SER A 65 1.94 -8.94 9.85
N ASN A 66 1.89 -7.84 10.60
CA ASN A 66 1.50 -7.89 12.00
C ASN A 66 0.03 -8.37 12.14
N PRO A 67 -0.28 -9.32 13.04
CA PRO A 67 -1.65 -9.79 13.29
C PRO A 67 -2.63 -8.71 13.77
N HIS A 68 -2.15 -7.58 14.30
CA HIS A 68 -2.98 -6.41 14.63
C HIS A 68 -3.15 -5.45 13.44
N PHE A 69 -2.67 -5.83 12.26
CA PHE A 69 -2.77 -5.09 11.00
C PHE A 69 -3.18 -6.04 9.86
N LEU A 70 -2.48 -6.06 8.73
CA LEU A 70 -2.84 -6.92 7.59
C LEU A 70 -2.48 -8.39 7.80
N GLY A 71 -1.74 -8.76 8.84
CA GLY A 71 -1.46 -10.15 9.21
C GLY A 71 -2.64 -10.91 9.79
N ASP A 72 -3.70 -10.22 10.21
CA ASP A 72 -4.90 -10.84 10.77
C ASP A 72 -5.52 -11.83 9.77
N GLU A 73 -5.57 -13.12 10.12
CA GLU A 73 -6.15 -14.16 9.26
C GLU A 73 -7.66 -13.98 9.05
N LEU A 74 -8.34 -13.28 9.97
CA LEU A 74 -9.76 -12.95 9.89
C LEU A 74 -10.04 -11.68 9.09
N LEU A 75 -9.00 -10.95 8.67
CA LEU A 75 -9.13 -9.75 7.86
C LEU A 75 -8.98 -10.08 6.37
N ARG A 76 -9.93 -9.60 5.56
CA ARG A 76 -9.84 -9.55 4.10
C ARG A 76 -9.73 -8.10 3.66
N THR A 77 -8.88 -7.88 2.67
CA THR A 77 -8.70 -6.56 2.06
C THR A 77 -8.78 -6.62 0.55
N GLN A 78 -9.06 -5.48 -0.06
CA GLN A 78 -8.79 -5.25 -1.48
C GLN A 78 -8.20 -3.85 -1.63
N HIS A 79 -6.93 -3.75 -2.00
CA HIS A 79 -6.24 -2.49 -2.29
C HIS A 79 -6.47 -2.10 -3.75
N LEU A 80 -7.71 -1.70 -4.06
CA LEU A 80 -8.12 -1.41 -5.43
C LEU A 80 -7.56 -0.07 -5.90
N ILE A 81 -6.63 -0.16 -6.84
CA ILE A 81 -6.02 0.98 -7.52
C ILE A 81 -6.84 1.26 -8.77
N GLY A 82 -7.42 2.44 -8.84
CA GLY A 82 -8.38 2.76 -9.89
C GLY A 82 -8.14 4.12 -10.55
N GLY A 83 -8.91 4.35 -11.60
CA GLY A 83 -9.03 5.65 -12.25
C GLY A 83 -7.75 6.13 -12.92
N ALA A 84 -7.58 7.45 -12.97
CA ALA A 84 -6.41 8.09 -13.54
C ALA A 84 -5.28 8.15 -12.51
N SER A 85 -4.12 7.62 -12.88
CA SER A 85 -2.88 7.85 -12.14
C SER A 85 -2.09 8.99 -12.77
N SER A 86 -1.51 9.87 -11.97
CA SER A 86 -0.55 10.87 -12.45
C SER A 86 0.86 10.45 -12.07
N TRP A 87 1.82 10.74 -12.94
CA TRP A 87 3.21 10.37 -12.76
C TRP A 87 4.12 11.59 -12.89
N GLU A 88 5.18 11.59 -12.10
CA GLU A 88 6.18 12.64 -12.05
C GLU A 88 7.55 11.99 -11.91
N LYS A 89 8.43 12.27 -12.86
CA LYS A 89 9.84 11.87 -12.79
C LYS A 89 10.56 12.85 -11.86
N VAL A 90 11.12 12.32 -10.77
CA VAL A 90 11.85 13.11 -9.76
C VAL A 90 13.34 13.13 -10.10
N SER A 91 13.88 12.01 -10.57
CA SER A 91 15.24 11.83 -11.06
C SER A 91 15.29 10.69 -12.09
N GLU A 92 16.48 10.31 -12.55
CA GLU A 92 16.67 9.13 -13.40
C GLU A 92 16.28 7.81 -12.72
N ASP A 93 16.37 7.75 -11.40
CA ASP A 93 16.13 6.57 -10.58
C ASP A 93 14.92 6.71 -9.65
N GLU A 94 14.19 7.82 -9.68
CA GLU A 94 13.04 8.05 -8.79
C GLU A 94 11.81 8.59 -9.55
N ILE A 95 10.67 7.95 -9.29
CA ILE A 95 9.37 8.35 -9.81
C ILE A 95 8.39 8.47 -8.65
N GLN A 96 7.52 9.47 -8.72
CA GLN A 96 6.37 9.61 -7.84
C GLN A 96 5.09 9.34 -8.62
N GLY A 97 4.27 8.42 -8.11
CA GLY A 97 2.92 8.15 -8.61
C GLY A 97 1.87 8.68 -7.64
N ARG A 98 0.78 9.24 -8.17
CA ARG A 98 -0.41 9.59 -7.39
C ARG A 98 -1.59 8.79 -7.94
N HIS A 99 -2.20 7.98 -7.08
CA HIS A 99 -3.20 7.00 -7.47
C HIS A 99 -4.49 7.22 -6.70
N GLN A 100 -5.64 7.05 -7.38
CA GLN A 100 -6.90 6.90 -6.65
C GLN A 100 -6.96 5.48 -6.09
N LEU A 101 -7.27 5.38 -4.81
CA LEU A 101 -7.36 4.11 -4.09
C LEU A 101 -8.71 3.98 -3.40
N ARG A 102 -9.29 2.80 -3.50
CA ARG A 102 -10.35 2.32 -2.62
C ARG A 102 -9.84 1.07 -1.92
N VAL A 103 -9.78 1.08 -0.60
CA VAL A 103 -9.34 -0.08 0.17
C VAL A 103 -10.52 -0.64 0.94
N ALA A 104 -11.08 -1.75 0.48
CA ALA A 104 -12.16 -2.42 1.19
C ALA A 104 -11.60 -3.35 2.27
N HIS A 105 -12.17 -3.34 3.47
CA HIS A 105 -11.83 -4.25 4.56
C HIS A 105 -13.07 -4.96 5.08
N GLN A 106 -12.93 -6.25 5.39
CA GLN A 106 -13.90 -7.02 6.16
C GLN A 106 -13.16 -7.89 7.17
N ARG A 107 -13.53 -7.77 8.45
CA ARG A 107 -13.10 -8.68 9.50
C ARG A 107 -14.22 -9.67 9.81
N TYR A 108 -13.89 -10.95 9.91
CA TYR A 108 -14.82 -12.02 10.24
C TYR A 108 -14.77 -12.35 11.73
N THR A 109 -15.86 -12.94 12.23
CA THR A 109 -15.96 -13.36 13.64
C THR A 109 -15.01 -14.51 13.96
N ASP A 110 -14.78 -15.41 13.00
CA ASP A 110 -13.93 -16.59 13.14
C ASP A 110 -13.39 -17.08 11.78
N SER A 111 -12.57 -18.13 11.83
CA SER A 111 -11.88 -18.70 10.68
C SER A 111 -12.80 -19.39 9.66
N SER A 112 -14.10 -19.55 9.96
CA SER A 112 -15.07 -20.06 8.98
C SER A 112 -15.41 -19.05 7.90
N MET A 113 -15.12 -17.76 8.12
CA MET A 113 -15.39 -16.64 7.20
C MET A 113 -16.88 -16.52 6.81
N LYS A 114 -17.79 -16.98 7.67
CA LYS A 114 -19.24 -16.98 7.38
C LYS A 114 -19.95 -15.72 7.85
N GLU A 115 -19.50 -15.15 8.96
CA GLU A 115 -20.13 -13.97 9.57
C GLU A 115 -19.12 -12.83 9.63
N VAL A 116 -19.52 -11.67 9.12
CA VAL A 116 -18.70 -10.46 9.10
C VAL A 116 -18.94 -9.71 10.40
N ALA A 117 -17.88 -9.57 11.20
CA ALA A 117 -17.91 -8.80 12.44
C ALA A 117 -17.87 -7.30 12.17
N ILE A 118 -16.96 -6.85 11.30
CA ILE A 118 -16.72 -5.43 11.02
C ILE A 118 -16.46 -5.22 9.53
N LYS A 119 -16.98 -4.12 8.99
CA LYS A 119 -16.66 -3.64 7.64
C LYS A 119 -16.17 -2.21 7.72
N GLY A 120 -15.22 -1.87 6.86
CA GLY A 120 -14.70 -0.51 6.77
C GLY A 120 -13.97 -0.31 5.46
N HIS A 121 -14.36 0.68 4.67
CA HIS A 121 -13.70 0.94 3.38
C HIS A 121 -13.10 2.32 3.37
N ALA A 122 -11.83 2.45 2.98
CA ALA A 122 -11.18 3.74 2.81
C ALA A 122 -11.33 4.25 1.37
N HIS A 123 -11.65 5.54 1.22
CA HIS A 123 -11.75 6.21 -0.07
C HIS A 123 -10.80 7.41 -0.10
N GLY A 124 -9.95 7.49 -1.13
CA GLY A 124 -9.00 8.57 -1.22
C GLY A 124 -8.04 8.44 -2.38
N GLY A 125 -6.81 8.82 -2.12
CA GLY A 125 -5.69 8.51 -2.99
C GLY A 125 -4.46 8.16 -2.18
N ALA A 126 -3.38 7.84 -2.86
CA ALA A 126 -2.08 7.67 -2.23
C ALA A 126 -1.02 8.28 -3.13
N THR A 127 -0.04 8.90 -2.49
CA THR A 127 1.24 9.18 -3.12
C THR A 127 2.11 7.95 -2.89
N MET A 128 2.64 7.39 -3.97
CA MET A 128 3.54 6.24 -3.95
C MET A 128 4.88 6.66 -4.53
N TRP A 129 5.96 6.23 -3.89
CA TRP A 129 7.32 6.48 -4.38
C TRP A 129 7.88 5.20 -4.98
N TYR A 130 8.63 5.34 -6.07
CA TYR A 130 9.29 4.25 -6.76
C TYR A 130 10.76 4.59 -6.93
N LYS A 131 11.62 3.58 -6.75
CA LYS A 131 13.07 3.73 -6.91
C LYS A 131 13.62 2.64 -7.80
N LYS A 132 14.50 3.00 -8.73
CA LYS A 132 15.23 2.06 -9.57
C LYS A 132 16.43 1.53 -8.78
N VAL A 133 16.43 0.25 -8.48
CA VAL A 133 17.50 -0.46 -7.76
C VAL A 133 18.03 -1.54 -8.68
N GLU A 134 19.33 -1.49 -9.00
CA GLU A 134 19.98 -2.45 -9.91
C GLU A 134 19.25 -2.57 -11.26
N GLY A 135 18.79 -1.42 -11.78
CA GLY A 135 18.08 -1.34 -13.07
C GLY A 135 16.61 -1.78 -13.04
N LYS A 136 16.06 -2.18 -11.88
CA LYS A 136 14.66 -2.58 -11.73
C LYS A 136 13.90 -1.60 -10.86
N TRP A 137 12.67 -1.24 -11.25
CA TRP A 137 11.79 -0.45 -10.41
C TRP A 137 11.38 -1.25 -9.16
N LYS A 138 11.32 -0.55 -8.03
CA LYS A 138 10.92 -1.04 -6.72
C LYS A 138 9.98 -0.06 -6.05
N PHE A 139 9.07 -0.58 -5.25
CA PHE A 139 8.19 0.21 -4.41
C PHE A 139 9.04 0.81 -3.30
N ALA A 140 9.08 2.13 -3.18
CA ALA A 140 9.98 2.85 -2.29
C ALA A 140 9.25 3.63 -1.20
N GLY A 141 7.92 3.57 -1.15
CA GLY A 141 7.16 4.18 -0.08
C GLY A 141 5.73 4.53 -0.42
N LEU A 142 5.00 4.97 0.60
CA LEU A 142 3.63 5.45 0.47
C LEU A 142 3.24 6.50 1.49
N CYS A 143 2.35 7.37 1.06
CA CYS A 143 1.60 8.32 1.87
C CYS A 143 0.13 8.25 1.46
N PRO A 144 -0.70 7.47 2.19
CA PRO A 144 -2.14 7.44 1.99
C PRO A 144 -2.74 8.80 2.32
N ASN A 145 -3.58 9.31 1.41
CA ASN A 145 -4.44 10.46 1.63
C ASN A 145 -5.89 9.99 1.64
N ILE A 146 -6.27 9.36 2.76
CA ILE A 146 -7.64 8.92 3.01
C ILE A 146 -8.51 10.17 3.20
N ARG A 147 -9.58 10.27 2.42
CA ARG A 147 -10.49 11.43 2.44
C ARG A 147 -11.73 11.18 3.27
N TRP A 148 -12.26 9.97 3.19
CA TRP A 148 -13.43 9.52 3.96
C TRP A 148 -13.50 7.99 3.96
N GLY A 149 -14.32 7.42 4.85
CA GLY A 149 -14.56 5.99 4.94
C GLY A 149 -16.04 5.61 4.80
N GLU A 150 -16.31 4.41 4.29
CA GLU A 150 -17.61 3.74 4.40
C GLU A 150 -17.62 2.79 5.61
N PHE A 151 -18.79 2.59 6.21
CA PHE A 151 -19.00 1.71 7.38
C PHE A 151 -18.14 2.14 8.58
N ASN A 152 -17.63 1.19 9.36
CA ASN A 152 -16.86 1.42 10.58
C ASN A 152 -15.35 1.37 10.28
N TYR A 153 -14.88 2.18 9.32
CA TYR A 153 -13.46 2.19 8.93
C TYR A 153 -12.52 2.45 10.12
N ASP A 154 -12.88 3.38 11.00
CA ASP A 154 -12.06 3.75 12.15
C ASP A 154 -11.90 2.61 13.17
N GLU A 155 -12.78 1.60 13.13
CA GLU A 155 -12.74 0.42 14.01
C GLU A 155 -11.94 -0.74 13.41
N ILE A 156 -11.63 -0.73 12.10
CA ILE A 156 -10.98 -1.87 11.43
C ILE A 156 -9.63 -2.22 12.04
N PHE A 157 -8.83 -1.21 12.42
CA PHE A 157 -7.53 -1.42 13.07
C PHE A 157 -7.55 -1.01 14.55
N GLY A 158 -8.74 -0.84 15.13
CA GLY A 158 -8.91 -0.62 16.56
C GLY A 158 -8.48 -1.85 17.37
N GLN A 159 -8.03 -1.63 18.61
CA GLN A 159 -7.72 -2.72 19.54
C GLN A 159 -9.02 -3.46 19.92
N HIS A 160 -9.04 -4.76 19.71
CA HIS A 160 -10.06 -5.69 20.22
C HIS A 160 -9.38 -6.77 21.05
#